data_AF-A0A939UF65-F1
#
_entry.id   AF-A0A939UF65-F1
#
_cell.length_a   1.000
_cell.length_b   1.000
_cell.length_c   1.000
_cell.angle_alpha   90.00
_cell.angle_beta   90.00
_cell.angle_gamma   90.00
#
_symmetry.space_group_name_H-M   'P 1'
#
loop_
_entity.id
_entity.type
_entity.pdbx_description
1 polymer ?
#
loop_
_entity_poly.entity_id
_entity_poly.type
_entity_poly.pdbx_seq_one_letter_code
_entity_poly.pdbx_strand_id
1 'polypeptide(L)'
;MDKSAIKRAILDVVRGVIFALVLSMILVLLISVIAKYTDMSDQVATALNQVIKVVALLGGILLGFRSGRWGLVLGLVTGLLFTVLSFGIFSLISGKLDFNQITVFDFLLGLLAGGASGILAVNVKALRASRPPRRKRVRNAQAAPSGS
;
A
#
# COMPACT_ATOMS: atom_id res chain seq x y z
N MET A 1 2.80 -12.32 22.93
CA MET A 1 2.03 -12.03 21.70
C MET A 1 1.52 -13.35 21.14
N ASP A 2 0.24 -13.43 20.83
CA ASP A 2 -0.39 -14.69 20.42
C ASP A 2 0.12 -15.14 19.04
N LYS A 3 0.54 -16.41 18.88
CA LYS A 3 1.19 -16.91 17.63
C LYS A 3 0.26 -16.73 16.42
N SER A 4 -1.05 -16.82 16.64
CA SER A 4 -2.09 -16.64 15.63
C SER A 4 -2.13 -15.21 15.07
N ALA A 5 -1.89 -14.20 15.90
CA ALA A 5 -1.87 -12.80 15.51
C ALA A 5 -0.63 -12.46 14.69
N ILE A 6 0.53 -13.00 15.08
CA ILE A 6 1.79 -12.84 14.33
C ILE A 6 1.66 -13.41 12.92
N LYS A 7 1.10 -14.63 12.79
CA LYS A 7 0.89 -15.25 11.47
C LYS A 7 0.04 -14.37 10.56
N ARG A 8 -1.05 -13.79 11.07
CA ARG A 8 -1.93 -12.88 10.30
C ARG A 8 -1.20 -11.60 9.88
N ALA A 9 -0.44 -11.01 10.79
CA ALA A 9 0.37 -9.82 10.52
C ALA A 9 1.41 -10.06 9.42
N ILE A 10 2.16 -11.15 9.51
CA ILE A 10 3.13 -11.53 8.47
C ILE A 10 2.42 -11.73 7.13
N LEU A 11 1.28 -12.41 7.13
CA LEU A 11 0.52 -12.70 5.92
C LEU A 11 -0.08 -11.45 5.28
N ASP A 12 -0.45 -10.45 6.09
CA ASP A 12 -0.88 -9.13 5.63
C ASP A 12 0.28 -8.36 4.96
N VAL A 13 1.46 -8.36 5.59
CA VAL A 13 2.67 -7.73 5.04
C VAL A 13 3.04 -8.39 3.71
N VAL A 14 3.16 -9.71 3.68
CA VAL A 14 3.53 -10.46 2.47
C VAL A 14 2.54 -10.20 1.33
N ARG A 15 1.24 -10.24 1.60
CA ARG A 15 0.23 -9.91 0.59
C ARG A 15 0.33 -8.47 0.11
N GLY A 16 0.51 -7.52 1.03
CA GLY A 16 0.66 -6.11 0.70
C GLY A 16 1.86 -5.84 -0.19
N VAL A 17 3.03 -6.41 0.17
CA VAL A 17 4.26 -6.32 -0.61
C VAL A 17 4.08 -6.93 -2.00
N ILE A 18 3.55 -8.14 -2.10
CA ILE A 18 3.36 -8.82 -3.40
C ILE A 18 2.41 -8.02 -4.29
N PHE A 19 1.27 -7.57 -3.76
CA PHE A 19 0.32 -6.76 -4.53
C PHE A 19 0.95 -5.45 -5.00
N ALA A 20 1.64 -4.74 -4.10
CA ALA A 20 2.31 -3.49 -4.43
C ALA A 20 3.40 -3.70 -5.49
N LEU A 21 4.23 -4.73 -5.35
CA LEU A 21 5.30 -5.05 -6.30
C LEU A 21 4.76 -5.37 -7.69
N VAL A 22 3.79 -6.29 -7.78
CA VAL A 22 3.22 -6.69 -9.07
C VAL A 22 2.53 -5.51 -9.75
N LEU A 23 1.72 -4.76 -8.99
CA LEU A 23 1.03 -3.58 -9.53
C LEU A 23 2.03 -2.50 -9.99
N SER A 24 3.05 -2.22 -9.18
CA SER A 24 4.11 -1.26 -9.52
C SER A 24 4.86 -1.69 -10.77
N MET A 25 5.24 -2.96 -10.90
CA MET A 25 5.99 -3.43 -12.05
C MET A 25 5.19 -3.30 -13.34
N ILE A 26 3.92 -3.70 -13.34
CA ILE A 26 3.05 -3.59 -14.53
C ILE A 26 2.94 -2.12 -14.96
N LEU A 27 2.68 -1.22 -14.01
CA LEU A 27 2.51 0.21 -14.29
C LEU A 27 3.81 0.87 -14.75
N VAL A 28 4.94 0.57 -14.11
CA VAL A 28 6.24 1.14 -14.48
C VAL A 28 6.68 0.65 -15.86
N LEU A 29 6.47 -0.63 -16.18
CA LEU A 29 6.76 -1.15 -17.51
C LEU A 29 5.89 -0.50 -18.58
N LEU A 30 4.60 -0.28 -18.30
CA LEU A 30 3.70 0.40 -19.22
C LEU A 30 4.16 1.84 -19.49
N ILE A 31 4.50 2.60 -18.45
CA ILE A 31 5.05 3.95 -18.60
C ILE A 31 6.40 3.94 -19.31
N SER A 32 7.26 2.97 -19.03
CA SER A 32 8.56 2.85 -19.71
C SER A 32 8.39 2.64 -21.21
N VAL A 33 7.38 1.86 -21.65
CA VAL A 33 7.08 1.70 -23.08
C VAL A 33 6.58 3.02 -23.66
N ILE A 34 5.64 3.70 -23.00
CA ILE A 34 5.09 4.99 -23.46
C ILE A 34 6.18 6.06 -23.55
N ALA A 35 7.04 6.16 -22.54
CA ALA A 35 8.15 7.10 -22.47
C ALA A 35 9.23 6.85 -23.53
N LYS A 36 9.25 5.67 -24.16
CA LYS A 36 10.12 5.41 -25.31
C LYS A 36 9.56 5.98 -26.62
N TYR A 37 8.24 6.10 -26.75
CA TYR A 37 7.56 6.60 -27.96
C TYR A 37 7.16 8.08 -27.88
N THR A 38 7.20 8.63 -26.68
CA THR A 38 7.05 10.06 -26.44
C THR A 38 8.44 10.56 -26.10
N ASP A 39 8.92 11.66 -26.68
CA ASP A 39 10.22 12.29 -26.34
C ASP A 39 10.16 12.91 -24.92
N MET A 40 9.82 12.09 -23.93
CA MET A 40 9.75 12.45 -22.54
C MET A 40 11.16 12.66 -22.02
N SER A 41 11.38 13.78 -21.33
CA SER A 41 12.62 13.99 -20.59
C SER A 41 12.80 12.94 -19.49
N ASP A 42 14.06 12.57 -19.23
CA ASP A 42 14.43 11.60 -18.19
C ASP A 42 13.90 11.97 -16.79
N GLN A 43 13.81 13.27 -16.51
CA GLN A 43 13.27 13.80 -15.25
C GLN A 43 11.78 13.47 -15.07
N VAL A 44 10.98 13.62 -16.15
CA VAL A 44 9.55 13.30 -16.12
C VAL A 44 9.33 11.80 -15.97
N ALA A 45 10.09 10.98 -16.72
CA ALA A 45 10.00 9.52 -16.61
C ALA A 45 10.35 9.03 -15.20
N THR A 46 11.39 9.61 -14.59
CA THR A 46 11.80 9.28 -13.22
C THR A 46 10.75 9.68 -12.19
N ALA A 47 10.20 10.90 -12.28
CA ALA A 47 9.16 11.38 -11.36
C ALA A 47 7.88 10.50 -11.45
N LEU A 48 7.47 10.12 -12.66
CA LEU A 48 6.33 9.22 -12.85
C LEU A 48 6.57 7.84 -12.23
N ASN A 49 7.77 7.28 -12.38
CA ASN A 49 8.14 6.02 -11.74
C ASN A 49 7.97 6.08 -10.20
N GLN A 50 8.41 7.18 -9.58
CA GLN A 50 8.26 7.38 -8.13
C GLN A 50 6.79 7.48 -7.72
N VAL A 51 5.99 8.27 -8.43
CA VAL A 51 4.55 8.43 -8.13
C VAL A 51 3.84 7.08 -8.24
N ILE A 52 4.15 6.30 -9.27
CA ILE A 52 3.57 4.97 -9.48
C ILE A 52 3.92 4.01 -8.35
N LYS A 53 5.19 3.96 -7.93
CA LYS A 53 5.61 3.13 -6.79
C LYS A 53 4.84 3.48 -5.53
N VAL A 54 4.66 4.76 -5.25
CA VAL A 54 3.89 5.23 -4.08
C VAL A 54 2.43 4.81 -4.21
N VAL A 55 1.76 5.07 -5.33
CA VAL A 55 0.35 4.70 -5.54
C VAL A 55 0.16 3.18 -5.45
N ALA A 56 1.07 2.40 -6.03
CA ALA A 56 1.05 0.95 -5.97
C ALA A 56 1.24 0.43 -4.54
N LEU A 57 2.15 1.03 -3.77
CA LEU A 57 2.36 0.71 -2.35
C LEU A 57 1.13 1.02 -1.51
N LEU A 58 0.53 2.21 -1.68
CA LEU A 58 -0.70 2.59 -1.00
C LEU A 58 -1.83 1.59 -1.32
N GLY A 59 -2.04 1.27 -2.60
CA GLY A 59 -3.04 0.31 -3.06
C GLY A 59 -2.78 -1.10 -2.51
N GLY A 60 -1.52 -1.55 -2.55
CA GLY A 60 -1.12 -2.85 -2.04
C GLY A 60 -1.34 -3.00 -0.54
N ILE A 61 -1.03 -1.97 0.26
CA ILE A 61 -1.27 -1.96 1.71
C ILE A 61 -2.77 -1.92 2.02
N LEU A 62 -3.54 -1.07 1.35
CA LEU A 62 -4.99 -0.96 1.55
C LEU A 62 -5.75 -2.25 1.22
N LEU A 63 -5.36 -2.93 0.15
CA LEU A 63 -5.97 -4.19 -0.29
C LEU A 63 -5.42 -5.42 0.44
N GLY A 64 -4.12 -5.39 0.77
CA GLY A 64 -3.39 -6.50 1.37
C GLY A 64 -3.63 -6.67 2.86
N PHE A 65 -3.75 -5.58 3.62
CA PHE A 65 -3.92 -5.67 5.07
C PHE A 65 -5.34 -6.16 5.37
N ARG A 66 -5.48 -7.24 6.14
CA ARG A 66 -6.77 -7.72 6.66
C ARG A 66 -6.96 -7.45 8.15
N SER A 67 -5.89 -7.38 8.93
CA SER A 67 -5.92 -7.07 10.36
C SER A 67 -6.10 -5.57 10.61
N GLY A 68 -6.86 -5.23 11.67
CA GLY A 68 -7.14 -3.85 12.07
C GLY A 68 -6.20 -3.31 13.15
N ARG A 69 -5.09 -4.00 13.46
CA ARG A 69 -4.20 -3.66 14.59
C ARG A 69 -2.77 -3.40 14.08
N TRP A 70 -2.08 -2.43 14.66
CA TRP A 70 -0.68 -2.07 14.34
C TRP A 70 -0.44 -1.53 12.92
N GLY A 71 -1.40 -0.81 12.35
CA GLY A 71 -1.33 -0.31 10.97
C GLY A 71 -0.06 0.45 10.64
N LEU A 72 0.40 1.33 11.53
CA LEU A 72 1.65 2.07 11.35
C LEU A 72 2.86 1.13 11.23
N VAL A 73 3.04 0.22 12.18
CA VAL A 73 4.21 -0.69 12.21
C VAL A 73 4.18 -1.63 11.02
N LEU A 74 3.02 -2.24 10.72
CA LEU A 74 2.88 -3.10 9.55
C LEU A 74 3.11 -2.32 8.26
N GLY A 75 2.62 -1.08 8.19
CA GLY A 75 2.80 -0.18 7.05
C GLY A 75 4.26 0.18 6.82
N LEU A 76 5.00 0.59 7.87
CA LEU A 76 6.43 0.86 7.80
C LEU A 76 7.22 -0.37 7.35
N VAL A 77 6.96 -1.53 7.95
CA VAL A 77 7.63 -2.79 7.57
C VAL A 77 7.33 -3.13 6.12
N THR A 78 6.08 -2.98 5.68
CA THR A 78 5.67 -3.25 4.29
C THR A 78 6.31 -2.29 3.30
N GLY A 79 6.34 -0.99 3.63
CA GLY A 79 6.99 0.04 2.81
C GLY A 79 8.50 -0.20 2.68
N LEU A 80 9.17 -0.51 3.79
CA LEU A 80 10.59 -0.84 3.78
C LEU A 80 10.88 -2.10 2.94
N LEU A 81 10.12 -3.18 3.15
CA LEU A 81 10.30 -4.42 2.40
C LEU A 81 10.04 -4.22 0.91
N PHE A 82 8.97 -3.49 0.57
CA PHE A 82 8.63 -3.15 -0.79
C PHE A 82 9.74 -2.34 -1.47
N THR A 83 10.29 -1.32 -0.80
CA THR A 83 11.35 -0.49 -1.41
C THR A 83 12.63 -1.28 -1.60
N VAL A 84 13.06 -2.08 -0.62
CA VAL A 84 14.25 -2.94 -0.75
C VAL A 84 14.09 -3.90 -1.92
N LEU A 85 12.94 -4.58 -2.01
CA LEU A 85 12.67 -5.53 -3.09
C LEU A 85 12.56 -4.84 -4.46
N SER A 86 11.85 -3.71 -4.51
CA SER A 86 11.73 -2.92 -5.74
C SER A 86 13.09 -2.45 -6.22
N PHE A 87 13.91 -1.86 -5.34
CA PHE A 87 15.27 -1.44 -5.66
C PHE A 87 16.11 -2.61 -6.19
N GLY A 88 16.04 -3.77 -5.53
CA GLY A 88 16.72 -4.99 -5.99
C GLY A 88 16.28 -5.41 -7.39
N ILE A 89 14.97 -5.46 -7.65
CA ILE A 89 14.42 -5.84 -8.97
C ILE A 89 14.83 -4.83 -10.05
N PHE A 90 14.67 -3.53 -9.80
CA PHE A 90 15.06 -2.49 -10.77
C PHE A 90 16.55 -2.50 -11.04
N SER A 91 17.38 -2.70 -10.01
CA SER A 91 18.83 -2.81 -10.18
C SER A 91 19.22 -4.04 -11.01
N LEU A 92 18.55 -5.18 -10.81
CA LEU A 92 18.76 -6.38 -11.63
C LEU A 92 18.36 -6.14 -13.09
N ILE A 93 17.28 -5.40 -13.35
CA ILE A 93 16.82 -5.07 -14.71
C ILE A 93 17.79 -4.08 -15.38
N SER A 94 18.22 -3.05 -14.67
CA SER A 94 19.14 -2.03 -15.20
C SER A 94 20.60 -2.48 -15.26
N GLY A 95 20.94 -3.58 -14.59
CA GLY A 95 22.32 -4.08 -14.46
C GLY A 95 23.25 -3.17 -13.66
N LYS A 96 22.72 -2.19 -12.92
CA LYS A 96 23.48 -1.18 -12.17
C LYS A 96 22.90 -0.98 -10.78
N LEU A 97 23.77 -0.93 -9.78
CA LEU A 97 23.44 -0.59 -8.39
C LEU A 97 23.80 0.88 -8.14
N ASP A 98 22.95 1.79 -8.58
CA ASP A 98 23.17 3.23 -8.39
C ASP A 98 22.56 3.70 -7.06
N PHE A 99 23.42 3.78 -6.04
CA PHE A 99 23.09 4.46 -4.78
C PHE A 99 23.26 5.97 -4.95
N ASN A 100 22.27 6.61 -5.56
CA ASN A 100 22.20 8.06 -5.71
C ASN A 100 21.15 8.67 -4.77
N GLN A 101 21.00 10.00 -4.84
CA GLN A 101 19.98 10.73 -4.07
C GLN A 101 18.57 10.20 -4.34
N ILE A 102 18.25 9.83 -5.58
CA ILE A 102 16.93 9.32 -5.99
C ILE A 102 16.62 8.02 -5.24
N THR A 103 17.57 7.10 -5.14
CA THR A 103 17.44 5.86 -4.37
C THR A 103 17.18 6.16 -2.90
N VAL A 104 17.95 7.07 -2.28
CA VAL A 104 17.72 7.47 -0.86
C VAL A 104 16.33 8.07 -0.66
N PHE A 105 15.89 8.92 -1.59
CA PHE A 105 14.53 9.46 -1.58
C PHE A 105 13.47 8.37 -1.74
N ASP A 106 13.67 7.35 -2.57
CA ASP A 106 12.76 6.20 -2.70
C ASP A 106 12.61 5.42 -1.38
N PHE A 107 13.69 5.29 -0.60
CA PHE A 107 13.63 4.68 0.74
C PHE A 107 12.82 5.54 1.72
N LEU A 108 13.06 6.84 1.75
CA LEU A 108 12.31 7.76 2.61
C LEU A 108 10.82 7.80 2.21
N LEU A 109 10.53 7.92 0.92
CA LEU A 109 9.17 7.91 0.40
C LEU A 109 8.47 6.57 0.65
N GLY A 110 9.17 5.45 0.49
CA GLY A 110 8.62 4.12 0.78
C GLY A 110 8.25 3.94 2.25
N LEU A 111 9.10 4.42 3.17
CA LEU A 111 8.80 4.43 4.60
C LEU A 111 7.62 5.35 4.92
N LEU A 112 7.64 6.59 4.45
CA LEU A 112 6.57 7.57 4.72
C LEU A 112 5.23 7.12 4.12
N ALA A 113 5.23 6.71 2.86
CA ALA A 113 4.04 6.21 2.18
C ALA A 113 3.53 4.91 2.82
N GLY A 114 4.43 3.99 3.19
CA GLY A 114 4.09 2.75 3.88
C GLY A 114 3.47 3.01 5.25
N GLY A 115 4.07 3.88 6.06
CA GLY A 115 3.53 4.30 7.35
C GLY A 115 2.17 4.98 7.22
N ALA A 116 2.05 5.96 6.31
CA ALA A 116 0.81 6.69 6.07
C ALA A 116 -0.32 5.76 5.57
N SER A 117 -0.06 4.92 4.57
CA SER A 117 -1.05 3.92 4.12
C SER A 117 -1.41 2.92 5.20
N GLY A 118 -0.45 2.49 6.01
CA GLY A 118 -0.70 1.58 7.12
C GLY A 118 -1.68 2.15 8.14
N ILE A 119 -1.51 3.42 8.52
CA ILE A 119 -2.43 4.15 9.40
C ILE A 119 -3.81 4.31 8.73
N LEU A 120 -3.84 4.71 7.46
CA LEU A 120 -5.08 4.86 6.71
C LEU A 120 -5.85 3.54 6.59
N ALA A 121 -5.16 2.43 6.32
CA ALA A 121 -5.76 1.12 6.15
C ALA A 121 -6.47 0.62 7.42
N VAL A 122 -5.86 0.83 8.59
CA VAL A 122 -6.51 0.44 9.86
C VAL A 122 -7.67 1.35 10.22
N ASN A 123 -7.55 2.66 10.00
CA ASN A 123 -8.63 3.62 10.29
C ASN A 123 -9.86 3.38 9.39
N VAL A 124 -9.66 3.14 8.09
CA VAL A 124 -10.76 2.83 7.15
C VAL A 124 -11.50 1.55 7.56
N LYS A 125 -10.78 0.53 8.06
CA LYS A 125 -11.40 -0.70 8.56
C LYS A 125 -12.14 -0.51 9.88
N ALA A 126 -11.55 0.23 10.83
CA ALA A 126 -12.18 0.55 12.09
C ALA A 126 -13.53 1.27 11.89
N LEU A 127 -13.58 2.21 10.94
CA LEU A 127 -14.82 2.88 10.51
C LEU A 127 -15.85 1.92 9.91
N ARG A 128 -15.42 0.95 9.09
CA ARG A 128 -16.32 -0.06 8.49
C ARG A 128 -16.88 -1.04 9.53
N ALA A 129 -16.07 -1.45 10.50
CA ALA A 129 -16.49 -2.36 11.57
C ALA A 129 -17.50 -1.71 12.54
N SER A 130 -17.43 -0.39 12.70
CA SER A 130 -18.33 0.39 13.57
C SER A 130 -19.71 0.65 12.96
N ARG A 131 -19.95 0.28 11.69
CA ARG A 131 -21.28 0.39 11.08
C ARG A 131 -22.20 -0.69 11.69
N PRO A 132 -23.29 -0.32 12.39
CA PRO A 132 -24.19 -1.30 12.97
C PRO A 132 -24.79 -2.17 11.85
N PRO A 133 -24.93 -3.49 12.05
CA PRO A 133 -25.52 -4.36 11.05
C PRO A 133 -26.92 -3.84 10.70
N ARG A 134 -27.17 -3.64 9.40
CA ARG A 134 -28.40 -3.05 8.83
C ARG A 134 -29.70 -3.67 9.41
N ARG A 135 -29.63 -4.92 9.87
CA ARG A 135 -30.72 -5.67 10.53
C ARG A 135 -31.19 -5.07 11.87
N LYS A 136 -30.31 -4.40 12.64
CA LYS A 136 -30.71 -3.78 13.92
C LYS A 136 -31.43 -2.44 13.74
N ARG A 137 -31.21 -1.72 12.63
CA ARG A 137 -31.92 -0.46 12.34
C ARG A 137 -33.41 -0.68 12.06
N VAL A 138 -33.76 -1.74 11.34
CA VAL A 138 -35.18 -2.04 11.01
C VAL A 138 -35.94 -2.46 12.26
N ARG A 139 -35.33 -3.29 13.13
CA ARG A 139 -35.95 -3.72 14.39
C ARG A 139 -36.12 -2.57 15.40
N ASN A 140 -35.16 -1.64 15.48
CA ASN A 140 -35.30 -0.46 16.35
C ASN A 140 -36.27 0.58 15.77
N ALA A 141 -36.44 0.65 14.45
CA ALA A 141 -37.47 1.49 13.82
C ALA A 141 -38.88 0.92 14.02
N GLN A 142 -39.05 -0.40 14.07
CA GLN A 142 -40.32 -1.06 14.38
C GLN A 142 -40.64 -1.10 15.89
N ALA A 143 -39.66 -0.88 16.76
CA ALA A 143 -39.84 -0.80 18.21
C ALA A 143 -40.08 0.64 18.71
N ALA A 144 -40.11 1.63 17.82
CA ALA A 144 -40.57 2.97 18.18
C ALA A 144 -42.08 2.89 18.42
N PRO A 145 -42.59 3.20 19.61
CA PRO A 145 -44.03 3.24 19.84
C PRO A 145 -44.62 4.28 18.88
N SER A 146 -45.61 3.87 18.11
CA SER A 146 -46.52 4.77 17.39
C SER A 146 -47.29 5.56 18.45
N GLY A 147 -46.68 6.65 18.92
CA GLY A 147 -47.29 7.59 19.83
C GLY A 147 -48.38 8.38 19.11
N SER A 148 -49.61 7.99 19.44
CA SER A 148 -50.84 8.80 19.60
C SER A 148 -51.09 9.96 18.64
#